data_AF-A0A1Q5KQ50-F1
#
_entry.id   AF-A0A1Q5KQ50-F1
#
_cell.length_a   1.000
_cell.length_b   1.000
_cell.length_c   1.000
_cell.angle_alpha   90.00
_cell.angle_beta   90.00
_cell.angle_gamma   90.00
#
_symmetry.space_group_name_H-M   'P 1'
#
loop_
_entity.id
_entity.type
_entity.pdbx_description
1 polymer ?
#
loop_
_entity_poly.entity_id
_entity_poly.type
_entity_poly.pdbx_seq_one_letter_code
_entity_poly.pdbx_strand_id
1 'polypeptide(L)'
;MRRAAWLAGALFWSAFAVLEGVNHGWLAGGLALLFLVAPDLTFLVGLGDAPRMARGQLPPRAVPYYNAMHRALVPFALMVAYTVLPVDWPPAFAALCGWIAHISYDRAFGYGLRTEAGFQRG
;
A
#
# COMPACT_ATOMS: atom_id res chain seq x y z
N MET A 1 -16.30 13.83 -0.47
CA MET A 1 -16.70 12.61 0.27
C MET A 1 -15.71 11.45 0.07
N ARG A 2 -15.42 11.01 -1.17
CA ARG A 2 -14.50 9.87 -1.42
C ARG A 2 -13.09 10.02 -0.80
N ARG A 3 -12.43 11.17 -0.94
CA ARG A 3 -11.09 11.42 -0.37
C ARG A 3 -11.08 11.42 1.16
N ALA A 4 -12.12 11.95 1.79
CA ALA A 4 -12.25 11.96 3.25
C ALA A 4 -12.45 10.54 3.81
N ALA A 5 -13.20 9.69 3.13
CA ALA A 5 -13.33 8.28 3.50
C ALA A 5 -11.99 7.54 3.40
N TRP A 6 -11.20 7.81 2.35
CA TRP A 6 -9.85 7.28 2.23
C TRP A 6 -8.92 7.79 3.34
N LEU A 7 -8.99 9.06 3.70
CA LEU A 7 -8.20 9.60 4.80
C LEU A 7 -8.59 8.96 6.14
N ALA A 8 -9.88 8.79 6.40
CA ALA A 8 -10.35 8.09 7.59
C ALA A 8 -9.84 6.64 7.63
N GLY A 9 -9.88 5.93 6.49
CA GLY A 9 -9.30 4.60 6.35
C GLY A 9 -7.79 4.61 6.61
N ALA A 10 -7.05 5.58 6.08
CA ALA A 10 -5.61 5.69 6.29
C ALA A 10 -5.26 5.84 7.78
N LEU A 11 -5.96 6.74 8.47
CA LEU A 11 -5.79 6.94 9.92
C LEU A 11 -6.17 5.70 10.72
N PHE A 12 -7.30 5.06 10.37
CA PHE A 12 -7.77 3.85 11.03
C PHE A 12 -6.74 2.71 10.92
N TRP A 13 -6.27 2.42 9.71
CA TRP A 13 -5.31 1.34 9.49
C TRP A 13 -3.93 1.64 10.07
N SER A 14 -3.54 2.92 10.13
CA SER A 14 -2.31 3.35 10.82
C SER A 14 -2.41 3.15 12.32
N ALA A 15 -3.57 3.47 12.93
CA ALA A 15 -3.81 3.22 14.35
C ALA A 15 -3.72 1.73 14.69
N PHE A 16 -4.31 0.85 13.85
CA PHE A 16 -4.18 -0.60 14.01
C PHE A 16 -2.74 -1.08 13.84
N ALA A 17 -2.00 -0.60 12.85
CA ALA A 17 -0.59 -0.95 12.67
C ALA A 17 0.26 -0.59 13.91
N VAL A 18 0.01 0.58 14.51
CA VAL A 18 0.67 1.00 15.76
C VAL A 18 0.25 0.12 16.93
N LEU A 19 -1.05 -0.15 17.08
CA LEU A 19 -1.57 -1.01 18.15
C LEU A 19 -0.95 -2.41 18.10
N GLU A 20 -0.89 -3.02 16.91
CA GLU A 20 -0.27 -4.32 16.71
C GLU A 20 1.23 -4.29 17.03
N GLY A 21 1.95 -3.23 16.63
CA GLY A 21 3.35 -3.04 16.97
C GLY A 21 3.60 -2.91 18.47
N VAL A 22 2.73 -2.21 19.20
CA VAL A 22 2.81 -2.06 20.66
C VAL A 22 2.51 -3.38 21.37
N ASN A 23 1.48 -4.11 20.93
CA ASN A 23 1.04 -5.34 21.58
C ASN A 23 1.89 -6.57 21.26
N HIS A 24 2.47 -6.62 20.04
CA HIS A 24 3.17 -7.81 19.52
C HIS A 24 4.66 -7.57 19.24
N GLY A 25 5.18 -6.39 19.61
CA GLY A 25 6.60 -6.07 19.63
C GLY A 25 7.20 -5.61 18.31
N TRP A 26 8.53 -5.47 18.31
CA TRP A 26 9.29 -4.80 17.24
C TRP A 26 9.11 -5.45 15.86
N LEU A 27 8.89 -6.77 15.79
CA LEU A 27 8.69 -7.46 14.52
C LEU A 27 7.39 -7.03 13.84
N ALA A 28 6.31 -6.91 14.62
CA ALA A 28 5.02 -6.44 14.10
C ALA A 28 5.10 -4.97 13.65
N GLY A 29 5.68 -4.10 14.49
CA GLY A 29 5.89 -2.70 14.13
C GLY A 29 6.83 -2.53 12.92
N GLY A 30 7.90 -3.31 12.86
CA GLY A 30 8.87 -3.29 11.75
C GLY A 30 8.26 -3.74 10.43
N LEU A 31 7.46 -4.81 10.43
CA LEU A 31 6.76 -5.25 9.22
C LEU A 31 5.65 -4.29 8.80
N ALA A 32 4.93 -3.69 9.74
CA ALA A 32 3.98 -2.63 9.44
C ALA A 32 4.65 -1.44 8.73
N LEU A 33 5.79 -0.96 9.25
CA LEU A 33 6.55 0.12 8.64
C LEU A 33 7.12 -0.29 7.27
N LEU A 34 7.64 -1.51 7.15
CA LEU A 34 8.15 -2.04 5.89
C LEU A 34 7.05 -2.04 4.83
N PHE A 35 5.85 -2.54 5.16
CA PHE A 35 4.74 -2.65 4.22
C PHE A 35 4.01 -1.33 3.97
N LEU A 36 4.18 -0.34 4.86
CA LEU A 36 3.79 1.04 4.61
C LEU A 36 4.63 1.68 3.48
N VAL A 37 5.88 1.24 3.27
CA VAL A 37 6.79 1.82 2.26
C VAL A 37 6.97 0.89 1.05
N ALA A 38 6.79 -0.43 1.23
CA ALA A 38 7.01 -1.44 0.20
C ALA A 38 6.30 -1.16 -1.15
N PRO A 39 5.07 -0.61 -1.20
CA PRO A 39 4.43 -0.29 -2.47
C PRO A 39 5.25 0.65 -3.36
N ASP A 40 5.94 1.63 -2.78
CA ASP A 40 6.76 2.59 -3.52
C ASP A 40 8.06 1.99 -4.04
N LEU A 41 8.54 0.88 -3.46
CA LEU A 41 9.72 0.19 -3.98
C LEU A 41 9.51 -0.32 -5.41
N THR A 42 8.25 -0.45 -5.87
CA THR A 42 7.93 -0.79 -7.26
C THR A 42 8.41 0.27 -8.26
N PHE A 43 8.61 1.53 -7.85
CA PHE A 43 9.18 2.58 -8.69
C PHE A 43 10.62 2.26 -9.12
N LEU A 44 11.36 1.47 -8.34
CA LEU A 44 12.75 1.10 -8.65
C LEU A 44 12.86 0.23 -9.91
N VAL A 45 11.80 -0.53 -10.25
CA VAL A 45 11.74 -1.36 -11.47
C VAL A 45 11.93 -0.51 -12.73
N GLY A 46 11.51 0.77 -12.69
CA GLY A 46 11.55 1.70 -13.81
C GLY A 46 12.67 2.74 -13.75
N LEU A 47 13.51 2.75 -12.72
CA LEU A 47 14.33 3.92 -12.35
C LEU A 47 15.21 4.44 -13.50
N GLY A 48 15.81 3.54 -14.30
CA GLY A 48 16.64 3.91 -15.45
C GLY A 48 15.90 4.59 -16.61
N ASP A 49 14.56 4.52 -16.66
CA ASP A 49 13.75 5.20 -17.69
C ASP A 49 13.27 6.56 -17.23
N ALA A 50 13.36 6.88 -15.93
CA ALA A 50 12.83 8.10 -15.36
C ALA A 50 13.26 9.39 -16.11
N PRO A 51 14.52 9.54 -16.57
CA PRO A 51 14.94 10.74 -17.32
C PRO A 51 14.22 10.93 -18.66
N ARG A 52 13.63 9.87 -19.21
CA ARG A 52 12.96 9.85 -20.52
C ARG A 52 11.44 9.98 -20.40
N MET A 53 10.90 10.00 -19.18
CA MET A 53 9.46 10.03 -18.95
C MET A 53 8.91 11.45 -18.93
N ALA A 54 7.67 11.62 -19.40
CA ALA A 54 6.93 12.85 -19.20
C ALA A 54 6.64 13.09 -17.71
N ARG A 55 6.38 14.35 -17.34
CA ARG A 55 6.00 14.68 -15.96
C ARG A 55 4.74 13.91 -15.55
N GLY A 56 4.83 13.18 -14.44
CA GLY A 56 3.72 12.37 -13.91
C GLY A 56 3.52 11.01 -14.61
N GLN A 57 4.38 10.67 -15.58
CA GLN A 57 4.39 9.37 -16.24
C GLN A 57 5.32 8.41 -15.49
N LEU A 58 4.78 7.26 -15.13
CA LEU A 58 5.56 6.12 -14.66
C LEU A 58 6.14 5.36 -15.87
N PRO A 59 7.40 4.86 -15.84
CA PRO A 59 7.89 3.96 -16.86
C PRO A 59 6.93 2.78 -17.08
N PRO A 60 6.50 2.48 -18.33
CA PRO A 60 5.53 1.42 -18.61
C PRO A 60 5.91 0.07 -17.99
N ARG A 61 7.21 -0.24 -17.89
CA ARG A 61 7.72 -1.44 -17.21
C ARG A 61 7.39 -1.54 -15.72
N ALA A 62 7.25 -0.42 -15.02
CA ALA A 62 6.95 -0.39 -13.59
C ALA A 62 5.43 -0.40 -13.32
N VAL A 63 4.60 -0.08 -14.32
CA VAL A 63 3.13 -0.04 -14.21
C VAL A 63 2.51 -1.32 -13.65
N PRO A 64 2.82 -2.54 -14.13
CA PRO A 64 2.16 -3.74 -13.62
C PRO A 64 2.47 -3.97 -12.12
N TYR A 65 3.71 -3.73 -11.71
CA TYR A 65 4.14 -3.86 -10.31
C TYR A 65 3.47 -2.81 -9.43
N TYR A 66 3.50 -1.55 -9.85
CA TYR A 66 2.81 -0.46 -9.15
C TYR A 66 1.32 -0.76 -9.00
N ASN A 67 0.63 -1.13 -10.08
CA ASN A 67 -0.81 -1.39 -10.04
C ASN A 67 -1.17 -2.60 -9.18
N ALA A 68 -0.37 -3.67 -9.20
CA ALA A 68 -0.57 -4.82 -8.33
C ALA A 68 -0.46 -4.42 -6.86
N MET A 69 0.57 -3.64 -6.51
CA MET A 69 0.85 -3.24 -5.14
C MET A 69 -0.07 -2.13 -4.62
N HIS A 70 -0.70 -1.35 -5.51
CA HIS A 70 -1.63 -0.27 -5.15
C HIS A 70 -3.11 -0.68 -5.26
N ARG A 71 -3.41 -1.95 -5.46
CA ARG A 71 -4.79 -2.45 -5.50
C ARG A 71 -5.28 -2.80 -4.10
N ALA A 72 -6.08 -1.90 -3.50
CA ALA A 72 -6.60 -2.03 -2.14
C ALA A 72 -7.30 -3.36 -1.84
N LEU A 73 -7.93 -3.97 -2.85
CA LEU A 73 -8.59 -5.27 -2.72
C LEU A 73 -7.61 -6.38 -2.28
N VAL A 74 -6.33 -6.30 -2.66
CA VAL A 74 -5.32 -7.32 -2.32
C VAL A 74 -5.05 -7.38 -0.81
N PRO A 75 -4.54 -6.33 -0.15
CA PRO A 75 -4.32 -6.39 1.29
C PRO A 75 -5.64 -6.59 2.05
N PHE A 76 -6.76 -6.01 1.57
CA PHE A 76 -8.06 -6.21 2.22
C PHE A 76 -8.51 -7.67 2.19
N ALA A 77 -8.41 -8.36 1.05
CA ALA A 77 -8.76 -9.77 0.94
C ALA A 77 -7.84 -10.65 1.80
N LEU A 78 -6.55 -10.32 1.89
CA LEU A 78 -5.60 -11.01 2.76
C LEU A 78 -5.94 -10.81 4.25
N MET A 79 -6.42 -9.62 4.65
CA MET A 79 -6.89 -9.38 6.01
C MET A 79 -8.12 -10.22 6.33
N VAL A 80 -9.10 -10.28 5.43
CA VAL A 80 -10.28 -11.15 5.57
C VAL A 80 -9.84 -12.61 5.68
N ALA A 81 -8.92 -13.07 4.82
CA ALA A 81 -8.38 -14.42 4.89
C ALA A 81 -7.68 -14.70 6.24
N TYR A 82 -6.88 -13.76 6.73
CA TYR A 82 -6.23 -13.85 8.05
C TYR A 82 -7.27 -14.06 9.17
N THR A 83 -8.42 -13.38 9.12
CA THR A 83 -9.45 -13.50 10.17
C THR A 83 -10.24 -14.81 10.14
N VAL A 84 -10.29 -15.52 9.01
CA VAL A 84 -11.09 -16.74 8.86
C VAL A 84 -10.25 -18.02 8.84
N LEU A 85 -8.96 -17.90 8.55
CA LEU A 85 -8.02 -19.01 8.56
C LEU A 85 -7.39 -19.15 9.96
N PRO A 86 -6.94 -20.36 10.36
CA PRO A 86 -6.27 -20.59 11.63
C PRO A 86 -4.81 -20.10 11.58
N VAL A 87 -4.63 -18.80 11.36
CA VAL A 87 -3.32 -18.13 11.31
C VAL A 87 -3.15 -17.33 12.60
N ASP A 88 -2.15 -17.68 13.40
CA ASP A 88 -1.77 -16.94 14.60
C ASP A 88 -0.40 -16.30 14.39
N TRP A 89 -0.38 -15.21 13.61
CA TRP A 89 0.86 -14.49 13.34
C TRP A 89 0.60 -12.97 13.26
N PRO A 90 0.51 -12.28 14.42
CA PRO A 90 0.19 -10.85 14.48
C PRO A 90 1.07 -9.94 13.60
N PRO A 91 2.39 -10.20 13.42
CA PRO A 91 3.20 -9.42 12.51
C PRO A 91 2.71 -9.39 11.05
N ALA A 92 2.05 -10.45 10.56
CA ALA A 92 1.43 -10.41 9.24
C ALA A 92 0.25 -9.45 9.19
N PHE A 93 -0.61 -9.47 10.21
CA PHE A 93 -1.76 -8.55 10.26
C PHE A 93 -1.30 -7.09 10.34
N ALA A 94 -0.29 -6.81 11.17
CA ALA A 94 0.36 -5.50 11.24
C ALA A 94 0.90 -5.03 9.88
N ALA A 95 1.56 -5.92 9.13
CA ALA A 95 2.05 -5.66 7.78
C ALA A 95 0.90 -5.29 6.82
N LEU A 96 -0.21 -6.03 6.87
CA LEU A 96 -1.39 -5.77 6.04
C LEU A 96 -2.03 -4.42 6.38
N CYS A 97 -2.09 -4.04 7.66
CA CYS A 97 -2.52 -2.72 8.10
C CYS A 97 -1.63 -1.61 7.52
N GLY A 98 -0.30 -1.76 7.58
CA GLY A 98 0.64 -0.82 6.97
C GLY A 98 0.42 -0.67 5.46
N TRP A 99 0.25 -1.79 4.75
CA TRP A 99 0.02 -1.80 3.31
C TRP A 99 -1.28 -1.09 2.91
N ILE A 100 -2.41 -1.43 3.54
CA ILE A 100 -3.69 -0.79 3.20
C ILE A 100 -3.74 0.67 3.67
N ALA A 101 -3.01 1.05 4.72
CA ALA A 101 -2.81 2.44 5.13
C ALA A 101 -2.10 3.25 4.04
N HIS A 102 -0.99 2.73 3.49
CA HIS A 102 -0.28 3.36 2.37
C HIS A 102 -1.23 3.66 1.21
N ILE A 103 -1.96 2.63 0.73
CA ILE A 103 -2.90 2.80 -0.39
C ILE A 103 -3.99 3.83 -0.04
N SER A 104 -4.45 3.86 1.21
CA SER A 104 -5.48 4.80 1.63
C SER A 104 -4.98 6.24 1.66
N TYR A 105 -3.74 6.49 2.10
CA TYR A 105 -3.10 7.81 1.99
C TYR A 105 -2.99 8.27 0.55
N ASP A 106 -2.53 7.39 -0.33
CA ASP A 106 -2.45 7.64 -1.76
C ASP A 106 -3.79 8.11 -2.33
N ARG A 107 -4.87 7.39 -2.04
CA ARG A 107 -6.22 7.75 -2.52
C ARG A 107 -6.76 9.02 -1.88
N ALA A 108 -6.38 9.33 -0.64
CA ALA A 108 -6.76 10.57 0.03
C ALA A 108 -6.10 11.79 -0.65
N PHE A 109 -4.80 11.68 -0.97
CA PHE A 109 -4.05 12.73 -1.68
C PHE A 109 -4.36 12.77 -3.18
N GLY A 110 -5.03 11.75 -3.68
CA GLY A 110 -5.54 11.69 -5.05
C GLY A 110 -4.57 11.03 -6.00
N TYR A 111 -3.69 10.17 -5.51
CA TYR A 111 -2.92 9.21 -6.30
C TYR A 111 -3.74 7.95 -6.56
N GLY A 112 -3.62 7.43 -7.78
CA GLY A 112 -4.42 6.33 -8.30
C GLY A 112 -3.58 5.33 -9.08
N LEU A 113 -4.24 4.28 -9.57
CA LEU A 113 -3.62 3.31 -10.47
C LEU A 113 -3.13 3.98 -11.76
N ARG A 114 -2.21 3.34 -12.47
CA ARG A 114 -1.62 3.85 -13.71
C ARG A 114 -2.18 3.17 -14.96
N THR A 115 -2.35 3.92 -16.04
CA THR A 115 -2.61 3.41 -17.39
C THR A 115 -1.40 2.61 -17.87
N GLU A 116 -1.56 1.81 -18.93
CA GLU A 116 -0.44 1.07 -19.53
C GLU A 116 0.69 2.00 -19.98
N ALA A 117 0.34 3.21 -20.43
CA ALA A 117 1.30 4.25 -20.78
C ALA A 117 1.98 4.93 -19.56
N GLY A 118 1.55 4.62 -18.34
CA GLY A 118 2.16 5.12 -17.11
C GLY A 118 1.51 6.36 -16.48
N PHE A 119 0.46 6.91 -17.08
CA PHE A 119 -0.25 8.06 -16.54
C PHE A 119 -1.25 7.64 -15.47
N GLN A 120 -1.68 8.57 -14.61
CA GLN A 120 -2.69 8.26 -13.61
C GLN A 120 -4.06 7.98 -14.25
N ARG A 121 -4.74 6.93 -13.78
CA ARG A 121 -6.15 6.65 -14.07
C ARG A 121 -7.01 7.46 -13.10
N GLY A 122 -7.80 8.39 -13.61
CA GLY A 122 -8.93 9.02 -12.91
C GLY A 122 -8.59 9.79 -11.64
#